data_AF-A0A9Q3ZNH8-F1
#
_entry.id   AF-A0A9Q3ZNH8-F1
#
_cell.length_a   1.000
_cell.length_b   1.000
_cell.length_c   1.000
_cell.angle_alpha   90.00
_cell.angle_beta   90.00
_cell.angle_gamma   90.00
#
_symmetry.space_group_name_H-M   'P 1'
#
loop_
_entity.id
_entity.type
_entity.pdbx_description
1 polymer ?
#
loop_
_entity_poly.entity_id
_entity_poly.type
_entity_poly.pdbx_seq_one_letter_code
_entity_poly.pdbx_strand_id
1 'polypeptide(L)'
;MHSQLAVLMFADIVGYSAMMEADQQQTIDAVRGLRVDMLEPVVAAHSGRVLKRLGDGWIISFSSVAACVDCAMNIQRKLQAGTPLKLRIGAHIGEIVSDGEDFYGSGLNIAQRIEAEAPPWRADGIRRPVPAVVRPAGK
;
A
#
# COMPACT_ATOMS: atom_id res chain seq x y z
N MET A 1 24.55 -5.24 -2.17
CA MET A 1 23.32 -4.77 -2.86
C MET A 1 22.78 -5.91 -3.70
N HIS A 2 21.56 -6.35 -3.42
CA HIS A 2 20.89 -7.43 -4.17
C HIS A 2 19.59 -6.89 -4.79
N SER A 3 19.43 -7.10 -6.11
CA SER A 3 18.18 -6.82 -6.83
C SER A 3 17.27 -8.05 -6.78
N GLN A 4 15.96 -7.84 -6.62
CA GLN A 4 14.95 -8.87 -6.70
C GLN A 4 13.65 -8.30 -7.28
N LEU A 5 12.89 -9.14 -8.00
CA LEU A 5 11.55 -8.79 -8.45
C LEU A 5 10.56 -8.95 -7.29
N ALA A 6 9.71 -7.95 -7.07
CA ALA A 6 8.70 -7.97 -6.02
C ALA A 6 7.39 -7.33 -6.48
N VAL A 7 6.29 -7.73 -5.84
CA VAL A 7 5.00 -7.02 -5.93
C VAL A 7 4.96 -6.02 -4.79
N LEU A 8 4.89 -4.74 -5.11
CA LEU A 8 4.85 -3.63 -4.18
C LEU A 8 3.42 -3.11 -4.06
N MET A 9 2.88 -3.17 -2.85
CA MET A 9 1.61 -2.57 -2.47
C MET A 9 1.86 -1.26 -1.73
N PHE A 10 1.09 -0.24 -2.08
CA PHE A 10 1.05 1.06 -1.44
C PHE A 10 -0.31 1.21 -0.79
N ALA A 11 -0.33 1.62 0.46
CA ALA A 11 -1.56 1.91 1.18
C ALA A 11 -1.45 3.30 1.83
N ASP A 12 -2.46 4.15 1.71
CA ASP A 12 -2.45 5.52 2.23
C ASP A 12 -3.80 5.90 2.85
N ILE A 13 -3.78 6.70 3.91
CA ILE A 13 -5.01 7.11 4.62
C ILE A 13 -5.65 8.31 3.93
N VAL A 14 -6.86 8.11 3.43
CA VAL A 14 -7.64 9.17 2.79
C VAL A 14 -8.01 10.24 3.82
N GLY A 15 -7.57 11.48 3.56
CA GLY A 15 -7.95 12.66 4.36
C GLY A 15 -7.17 12.81 5.66
N TYR A 16 -6.01 12.15 5.80
CA TYR A 16 -5.20 12.19 7.02
C TYR A 16 -4.89 13.61 7.51
N SER A 17 -4.43 14.51 6.62
CA SER A 17 -4.12 15.89 7.01
C SER A 17 -5.32 16.62 7.63
N ALA A 18 -6.51 16.46 7.03
CA ALA A 18 -7.73 17.08 7.56
C ALA A 18 -8.15 16.48 8.91
N MET A 19 -7.96 15.18 9.11
CA MET A 19 -8.23 14.53 10.41
C MET A 19 -7.25 15.02 11.48
N MET A 20 -5.97 15.18 11.14
CA MET A 20 -4.93 15.72 12.03
C MET A 20 -5.22 17.16 12.46
N GLU A 21 -5.74 18.00 11.55
CA GLU A 21 -6.16 19.37 11.86
C GLU A 21 -7.40 19.42 12.78
N ALA A 22 -8.33 18.47 12.61
CA ALA A 22 -9.58 18.43 13.38
C ALA A 22 -9.36 17.89 14.81
N ASP A 23 -8.67 16.76 14.96
CA ASP A 23 -8.29 16.19 16.24
C ASP A 23 -7.03 15.32 16.08
N GLN A 24 -5.90 15.91 16.47
CA GLN A 24 -4.59 15.26 16.35
C GLN A 24 -4.48 13.99 17.22
N GLN A 25 -4.95 14.03 18.46
CA GLN A 25 -4.75 12.91 19.39
C GLN A 25 -5.60 11.72 18.98
N GLN A 26 -6.88 11.96 18.66
CA GLN A 26 -7.79 10.92 18.20
C GLN A 26 -7.30 10.30 16.88
N THR A 27 -6.79 11.11 15.96
CA THR A 27 -6.26 10.62 14.68
C THR A 27 -5.03 9.74 14.90
N ILE A 28 -4.08 10.16 15.73
CA ILE A 28 -2.89 9.37 16.07
C ILE A 28 -3.28 8.01 16.66
N ASP A 29 -4.23 7.98 17.59
CA ASP A 29 -4.68 6.75 18.23
C ASP A 29 -5.40 5.82 17.25
N ALA A 30 -6.25 6.36 16.37
CA ALA A 30 -6.94 5.60 15.33
C ALA A 30 -5.96 5.00 14.32
N VAL A 31 -4.97 5.77 13.86
CA VAL A 31 -3.93 5.29 12.93
C VAL A 31 -3.03 4.25 13.59
N ARG A 32 -2.70 4.43 14.87
CA ARG A 32 -1.93 3.44 15.64
C ARG A 32 -2.70 2.12 15.76
N GLY A 33 -3.99 2.15 16.09
CA GLY A 33 -4.82 0.95 16.17
C GLY A 33 -4.97 0.26 14.82
N LEU A 34 -5.25 1.02 13.76
CA LEU A 34 -5.28 0.52 12.39
C LEU A 34 -3.98 -0.22 12.04
N ARG A 35 -2.83 0.37 12.39
CA ARG A 35 -1.51 -0.19 12.10
C ARG A 35 -1.26 -1.50 12.85
N VAL A 36 -1.32 -1.44 14.18
CA VAL A 36 -0.83 -2.52 15.06
C VAL A 36 -1.83 -3.66 15.14
N ASP A 37 -3.13 -3.35 15.17
CA ASP A 37 -4.15 -4.33 15.48
C ASP A 37 -4.77 -4.95 14.22
N MET A 38 -4.58 -4.30 13.05
CA MET A 38 -5.24 -4.73 11.81
C MET A 38 -4.29 -4.87 10.62
N LEU A 39 -3.68 -3.77 10.16
CA LEU A 39 -2.96 -3.75 8.89
C LEU A 39 -1.71 -4.64 8.91
N GLU A 40 -0.80 -4.45 9.86
CA GLU A 40 0.44 -5.22 9.92
C GLU A 40 0.20 -6.72 10.20
N PRO A 41 -0.73 -7.12 11.10
CA PRO A 41 -1.14 -8.51 11.25
C PRO A 41 -1.70 -9.13 9.96
N VAL A 42 -2.55 -8.40 9.21
CA VAL A 42 -3.09 -8.89 7.95
C VAL A 42 -2.00 -9.03 6.90
N VAL A 43 -1.09 -8.07 6.80
CA VAL A 43 0.08 -8.14 5.91
C VAL A 43 0.92 -9.39 6.22
N ALA A 44 1.25 -9.61 7.49
CA ALA A 44 2.02 -10.77 7.91
C ALA A 44 1.31 -12.10 7.60
N ALA A 45 0.00 -12.17 7.79
CA ALA A 45 -0.80 -13.37 7.50
C ALA A 45 -0.80 -13.76 6.01
N HIS A 46 -0.54 -12.80 5.10
CA HIS A 46 -0.41 -13.06 3.66
C HIS A 46 1.05 -13.08 3.21
N SER A 47 2.00 -13.29 4.13
CA SER A 47 3.45 -13.31 3.84
C SER A 47 3.96 -12.02 3.19
N GLY A 48 3.29 -10.91 3.44
CA GLY A 48 3.77 -9.59 3.05
C GLY A 48 4.80 -9.06 4.05
N ARG A 49 5.67 -8.18 3.55
CA ARG A 49 6.67 -7.48 4.37
C ARG A 49 6.48 -5.99 4.25
N VAL A 50 6.26 -5.30 5.37
CA VAL A 50 6.31 -3.83 5.39
C VAL A 50 7.75 -3.42 5.11
N LEU A 51 7.99 -2.80 3.96
CA LEU A 51 9.29 -2.27 3.58
C LEU A 51 9.54 -0.92 4.27
N LYS A 52 8.53 -0.04 4.22
CA LYS A 52 8.64 1.33 4.73
C LYS A 52 7.28 1.85 5.18
N ARG A 53 7.30 2.74 6.16
CA ARG A 53 6.16 3.55 6.59
C ARG A 53 6.40 4.99 6.11
N LEU A 54 5.41 5.59 5.48
CA LEU A 54 5.47 6.93 4.91
C LEU A 54 4.41 7.80 5.59
N GLY A 55 4.69 8.32 6.79
CA GLY A 55 3.70 9.09 7.54
C GLY A 55 2.43 8.27 7.85
N ASP A 56 1.39 8.51 7.07
CA ASP A 56 0.07 7.89 7.05
C ASP A 56 -0.09 6.74 6.05
N GLY A 57 0.98 6.40 5.32
CA GLY A 57 1.00 5.31 4.36
C GLY A 57 2.03 4.20 4.62
N TRP A 58 1.94 3.14 3.82
CA TRP A 58 2.79 1.96 3.86
C TRP A 58 3.25 1.55 2.47
N ILE A 59 4.51 1.12 2.37
CA ILE A 59 5.03 0.33 1.26
C ILE A 59 5.23 -1.09 1.76
N ILE A 60 4.58 -2.04 1.10
CA ILE A 60 4.57 -3.45 1.48
C ILE A 60 5.00 -4.28 0.28
N SER A 61 5.89 -5.24 0.45
CA SER A 61 6.27 -6.17 -0.61
C SER A 61 5.66 -7.55 -0.41
N PHE A 62 5.41 -8.22 -1.54
CA PHE A 62 5.02 -9.61 -1.63
C PHE A 62 5.83 -10.29 -2.72
N SER A 63 6.08 -11.59 -2.55
CA SER A 63 6.66 -12.45 -3.59
C SER A 63 5.62 -12.95 -4.60
N SER A 64 4.33 -12.71 -4.35
CA SER A 64 3.21 -13.18 -5.16
C SER A 64 2.15 -12.10 -5.37
N VAL A 65 1.67 -11.99 -6.61
CA VAL A 65 0.56 -11.08 -6.97
C VAL A 65 -0.72 -11.51 -6.26
N ALA A 66 -1.00 -12.82 -6.19
CA ALA A 66 -2.18 -13.33 -5.53
C ALA A 66 -2.18 -12.97 -4.04
N ALA A 67 -1.05 -13.18 -3.35
CA ALA A 67 -0.90 -12.83 -1.93
C ALA A 67 -1.12 -11.33 -1.69
N CYS A 68 -0.57 -10.48 -2.57
CA CYS A 68 -0.78 -9.03 -2.52
C CYS A 68 -2.26 -8.65 -2.67
N VAL A 69 -2.95 -9.23 -3.66
CA VAL A 69 -4.37 -8.93 -3.94
C VAL A 69 -5.27 -9.43 -2.80
N ASP A 70 -5.05 -10.65 -2.32
CA ASP A 70 -5.82 -11.23 -1.22
C ASP A 70 -5.66 -10.40 0.07
N CYS A 71 -4.42 -9.98 0.36
CA CYS A 71 -4.12 -9.08 1.46
C CYS A 71 -4.88 -7.75 1.33
N ALA A 72 -4.79 -7.10 0.17
CA ALA A 72 -5.46 -5.83 -0.11
C ALA A 72 -6.98 -5.94 0.08
N MET A 73 -7.59 -7.01 -0.45
CA MET A 73 -9.02 -7.27 -0.29
C MET A 73 -9.41 -7.51 1.17
N ASN A 74 -8.57 -8.20 1.94
CA ASN A 74 -8.83 -8.45 3.36
C ASN A 74 -8.75 -7.15 4.19
N ILE A 75 -7.75 -6.32 3.95
CA ILE A 75 -7.63 -4.98 4.54
C ILE A 75 -8.90 -4.18 4.26
N GLN A 76 -9.34 -4.11 3.00
CA GLN A 76 -10.54 -3.35 2.63
C GLN A 76 -11.81 -3.86 3.32
N ARG A 77 -12.01 -5.19 3.41
CA ARG A 77 -13.15 -5.77 4.14
C ARG A 77 -13.14 -5.43 5.63
N LYS A 78 -11.98 -5.49 6.26
CA LYS A 78 -11.83 -5.16 7.70
C LYS A 78 -12.08 -3.68 7.98
N LEU A 79 -11.64 -2.79 7.08
CA LEU A 79 -11.90 -1.36 7.19
C LEU A 79 -13.40 -1.05 7.16
N GLN A 80 -14.13 -1.65 6.22
CA GLN A 80 -15.58 -1.47 6.09
C GLN A 80 -16.36 -1.89 7.34
N ALA A 81 -15.84 -2.84 8.11
CA ALA A 81 -16.54 -3.43 9.25
C ALA A 81 -16.23 -2.76 10.60
N GLY A 82 -15.19 -1.92 10.71
CA GLY A 82 -14.65 -1.59 12.04
C GLY A 82 -13.94 -0.25 12.21
N THR A 83 -13.89 0.62 11.20
CA THR A 83 -13.25 1.94 11.37
C THR A 83 -13.81 2.98 10.40
N PRO A 84 -13.90 4.26 10.78
CA PRO A 84 -14.21 5.34 9.85
C PRO A 84 -13.04 5.65 8.89
N LEU A 85 -11.83 5.14 9.18
CA LEU A 85 -10.65 5.32 8.34
C LEU A 85 -10.83 4.63 6.99
N LYS A 86 -10.39 5.30 5.93
CA LYS A 86 -10.39 4.76 4.56
C LYS A 86 -8.96 4.68 4.06
N LEU A 87 -8.60 3.55 3.47
CA LEU A 87 -7.31 3.39 2.80
C LEU A 87 -7.48 3.38 1.29
N ARG A 88 -6.64 4.16 0.61
CA ARG A 88 -6.33 3.99 -0.80
C ARG A 88 -5.27 2.90 -0.92
N ILE A 89 -5.46 1.94 -1.83
CA ILE A 89 -4.48 0.86 -2.04
C ILE A 89 -4.17 0.74 -3.53
N GLY A 90 -2.89 0.74 -3.88
CA GLY A 90 -2.36 0.49 -5.23
C GLY A 90 -1.29 -0.60 -5.20
N ALA A 91 -1.06 -1.29 -6.32
CA ALA A 91 0.00 -2.30 -6.42
C ALA A 91 0.72 -2.27 -7.77
N HIS A 92 2.00 -2.62 -7.76
CA HIS A 92 2.88 -2.66 -8.93
C HIS A 92 3.91 -3.78 -8.80
N ILE A 93 4.32 -4.39 -9.91
CA ILE A 93 5.40 -5.38 -9.93
C ILE A 93 6.64 -4.71 -10.49
N GLY A 94 7.74 -4.76 -9.75
CA GLY A 94 8.99 -4.14 -10.18
C GLY A 94 10.20 -4.69 -9.45
N GLU A 95 11.38 -4.40 -9.99
CA GLU A 95 12.64 -4.69 -9.32
C GLU A 95 12.87 -3.73 -8.16
N ILE A 96 13.28 -4.30 -7.03
CA ILE A 96 13.76 -3.58 -5.86
C ILE A 96 15.18 -4.03 -5.53
N VAL A 97 16.01 -3.08 -5.15
CA VAL A 97 17.35 -3.28 -4.64
C VAL A 97 17.33 -3.00 -3.15
N SER A 98 17.87 -3.91 -2.36
CA SER A 98 18.11 -3.66 -0.94
C SER A 98 19.60 -3.60 -0.66
N ASP A 99 20.00 -2.65 0.19
CA ASP A 99 21.34 -2.55 0.76
C ASP A 99 21.42 -3.11 2.19
N GLY A 100 20.31 -3.58 2.74
CA GLY A 100 20.19 -4.10 4.10
C GLY A 100 19.49 -3.15 5.07
N GLU A 101 19.49 -1.85 4.79
CA GLU A 101 18.87 -0.82 5.63
C GLU A 101 17.63 -0.20 4.99
N ASP A 102 17.64 0.03 3.67
CA ASP A 102 16.50 0.57 2.93
C ASP A 102 16.27 -0.18 1.59
N PHE A 103 15.22 0.21 0.89
CA PHE A 103 14.84 -0.32 -0.41
C PHE A 103 14.84 0.78 -1.46
N TYR A 104 15.41 0.47 -2.61
CA TYR A 104 15.62 1.38 -3.74
C TYR A 104 15.19 0.72 -5.04
N GLY A 105 14.98 1.49 -6.10
CA GLY A 105 14.73 0.95 -7.43
C GLY A 105 13.66 1.70 -8.19
N SER A 106 13.71 1.60 -9.52
CA SER A 106 12.72 2.20 -10.42
C SER A 106 11.31 1.71 -10.13
N GLY A 107 11.15 0.46 -9.65
CA GLY A 107 9.87 -0.10 -9.23
C GLY A 107 9.21 0.65 -8.06
N LEU A 108 9.99 1.15 -7.09
CA LEU A 108 9.46 1.98 -6.00
C LEU A 108 8.99 3.35 -6.49
N ASN A 109 9.79 3.99 -7.35
CA ASN A 109 9.47 5.31 -7.91
C ASN A 109 8.21 5.27 -8.80
N ILE A 110 8.05 4.21 -9.61
CA ILE A 110 6.87 4.01 -10.46
C ILE A 110 5.65 3.75 -9.59
N ALA A 111 5.79 2.94 -8.54
CA ALA A 111 4.66 2.51 -7.75
C ALA A 111 4.16 3.60 -6.77
N GLN A 112 5.05 4.46 -6.27
CA GLN A 112 4.66 5.71 -5.59
C GLN A 112 3.83 6.62 -6.50
N ARG A 113 4.15 6.67 -7.80
CA ARG A 113 3.40 7.48 -8.77
C ARG A 113 2.04 6.88 -9.12
N ILE A 114 1.92 5.55 -9.14
CA ILE A 114 0.64 4.84 -9.33
C ILE A 114 -0.30 5.07 -8.14
N GLU A 115 0.21 5.10 -6.91
CA GLU A 115 -0.57 5.42 -5.71
C GLU A 115 -1.17 6.83 -5.80
N ALA A 116 -0.36 7.82 -6.16
CA ALA A 116 -0.80 9.21 -6.28
C ALA A 116 -1.92 9.41 -7.31
N GLU A 117 -1.94 8.59 -8.37
CA GLU A 117 -2.97 8.61 -9.43
C GLU A 117 -4.19 7.74 -9.12
N ALA A 118 -4.16 6.90 -8.07
CA ALA A 118 -5.29 6.07 -7.71
C ALA A 118 -6.42 6.93 -7.08
N PRO A 119 -7.68 6.81 -7.54
CA PRO A 119 -8.76 7.60 -6.98
C PRO A 119 -9.04 7.19 -5.51
N PRO A 120 -9.45 8.14 -4.64
CA PRO A 120 -9.99 7.78 -3.33
C PRO A 120 -11.22 6.87 -3.54
N TRP A 121 -11.15 5.65 -3.01
CA TRP A 121 -12.04 4.54 -3.37
C TRP A 121 -13.53 4.86 -3.18
N ARG A 122 -14.34 4.60 -4.21
CA ARG A 122 -15.82 4.55 -4.14
C ARG A 122 -16.24 3.08 -4.16
N ALA A 123 -17.31 2.76 -3.44
CA ALA A 123 -17.76 1.43 -3.05
C ALA A 123 -18.10 0.41 -4.17
N ASP A 124 -17.83 0.72 -5.44
CA ASP A 124 -18.32 -0.07 -6.58
C ASP A 124 -17.16 -0.69 -7.37
N GLY A 125 -16.73 -1.86 -6.91
CA GLY A 125 -16.08 -2.85 -7.74
C GLY A 125 -14.57 -2.70 -7.90
N ILE A 126 -13.90 -3.85 -7.77
CA ILE A 126 -12.56 -4.11 -8.31
C ILE A 126 -12.53 -3.59 -9.76
N ARG A 127 -11.96 -2.41 -9.99
CA ARG A 127 -11.58 -2.03 -11.34
C ARG A 127 -10.47 -3.02 -11.72
N ARG A 128 -10.71 -3.81 -12.77
CA ARG A 128 -9.69 -4.63 -13.43
C ARG A 128 -8.38 -3.84 -13.48
N PRO A 129 -7.22 -4.48 -13.36
CA PRO A 129 -5.95 -3.80 -13.53
C PRO A 129 -6.07 -2.92 -14.76
N VAL A 130 -5.92 -1.60 -14.58
CA VAL A 130 -5.60 -0.73 -15.70
C VAL A 130 -4.43 -1.47 -16.36
N PRO A 131 -4.52 -1.90 -17.64
CA PRO A 131 -3.36 -2.47 -18.27
C PRO A 131 -2.29 -1.41 -18.06
N ALA A 132 -1.29 -1.73 -17.22
CA ALA A 132 -0.09 -0.93 -17.17
C ALA A 132 0.26 -0.82 -18.64
N VAL A 133 0.30 0.40 -19.16
CA VAL A 133 0.82 0.59 -20.50
C VAL A 133 2.27 0.18 -20.36
N VAL A 134 2.54 -1.10 -20.60
CA VAL A 134 3.86 -1.66 -20.76
C VAL A 134 4.29 -1.08 -22.09
N ARG A 135 4.81 0.15 -22.05
CA ARG A 135 5.61 0.66 -23.16
C ARG A 135 6.88 -0.17 -23.12
N PRO A 136 7.18 -0.99 -24.14
CA PRO A 136 8.51 -1.56 -24.24
C PRO A 136 9.51 -0.41 -24.31
N ALA A 137 10.57 -0.50 -23.53
CA ALA A 137 11.72 0.38 -23.68
C ALA A 137 12.33 0.12 -25.08
N GLY A 138 12.25 1.13 -25.94
CA GLY A 138 12.90 1.18 -27.26
C GLY A 138 12.40 2.42 -28.00
N LYS A 139 13.23 3.34 -28.49
CA LYS A 139 14.67 3.40 -28.72
C LYS A 139 15.24 4.69 -28.13
#